data_AF-A0A963LUC4-F1
#
_entry.id   AF-A0A963LUC4-F1
#
_cell.length_a   1.000
_cell.length_b   1.000
_cell.length_c   1.000
_cell.angle_alpha   90.00
_cell.angle_beta   90.00
_cell.angle_gamma   90.00
#
_symmetry.space_group_name_H-M   'P 1'
#
loop_
_entity.id
_entity.type
_entity.pdbx_description
1 polymer ?
#
loop_
_entity_poly.entity_id
_entity_poly.type
_entity_poly.pdbx_seq_one_letter_code
_entity_poly.pdbx_strand_id
1 'polypeptide(L)'
;MKRWFIVLVSVFALSGCGYNDFQRLDEQAKAAWSEVLNQYQRRADLVPNIVATVKGEAAFEQETLTRVIEARAKATSIQVTPETLNDPAAFEKFQAAQGELSGALSRLMVTVEQ
;
A
#
# COMPACT_ATOMS: atom_id res chain seq x y z
N MET A 1 -17.35 30.12 46.52
CA MET A 1 -18.24 29.47 45.53
C MET A 1 -17.96 29.89 44.09
N LYS A 2 -18.02 31.18 43.71
CA LYS A 2 -17.74 31.64 42.32
C LYS A 2 -16.41 31.16 41.71
N ARG A 3 -15.31 31.14 42.48
CA ARG A 3 -13.98 30.70 42.00
C ARG A 3 -13.94 29.20 41.66
N TRP A 4 -14.62 28.38 42.44
CA TRP A 4 -14.73 26.93 42.17
C TRP A 4 -15.59 26.64 40.94
N PHE A 5 -16.65 27.42 40.72
CA PHE A 5 -17.49 27.30 39.53
C PHE A 5 -16.70 27.61 38.25
N ILE A 6 -15.83 28.63 38.28
CA ILE A 6 -14.96 28.98 37.14
C ILE A 6 -13.98 27.84 36.83
N VAL A 7 -13.31 27.29 37.85
CA VAL A 7 -12.37 26.16 37.67
C VAL A 7 -13.07 24.94 37.07
N LEU A 8 -14.27 24.63 37.53
CA LEU A 8 -15.04 23.48 37.06
C LEU A 8 -15.47 23.66 35.60
N VAL A 9 -15.93 24.86 35.22
CA VAL A 9 -16.25 25.19 33.81
C VAL A 9 -15.01 25.14 32.93
N SER A 10 -13.85 25.61 33.40
CA SER A 10 -12.60 25.56 32.64
C SER A 10 -12.13 24.13 32.36
N VAL A 11 -12.27 23.21 33.31
CA VAL A 11 -11.91 21.79 33.13
C VAL A 11 -12.79 21.10 32.09
N PHE A 12 -14.10 21.38 32.08
CA PHE A 12 -15.01 20.85 31.07
C PHE A 12 -14.84 21.50 29.69
N ALA A 13 -14.38 22.75 29.63
CA ALA A 13 -14.09 23.41 28.35
C ALA A 13 -12.83 22.87 27.66
N LEU A 14 -11.88 22.32 28.42
CA LEU A 14 -10.59 21.82 27.91
C LEU A 14 -10.62 20.35 27.47
N SER A 15 -11.60 19.56 27.89
CA SER A 15 -11.66 18.11 27.61
C SER A 15 -12.11 17.74 26.19
N GLY A 16 -12.57 18.70 25.38
CA GLY A 16 -13.12 18.45 24.04
C GLY A 16 -12.18 18.73 22.85
N CYS A 17 -11.13 19.53 23.00
CA CYS A 17 -10.42 20.14 21.87
C CYS A 17 -9.22 19.34 21.31
N GLY A 18 -9.11 18.03 21.57
CA GLY A 18 -7.98 17.24 21.07
C GLY A 18 -8.30 15.79 20.74
N TYR A 19 -9.14 15.13 21.53
CA TYR A 19 -9.47 13.72 21.32
C TYR A 19 -10.12 13.45 19.95
N ASN A 20 -11.04 14.32 19.53
CA ASN A 20 -11.68 14.21 18.21
C ASN A 20 -10.70 14.46 17.06
N ASP A 21 -9.70 15.31 17.24
CA ASP A 21 -8.68 15.54 16.22
C ASP A 21 -7.72 14.37 16.10
N PHE A 22 -7.30 13.77 17.21
CA PHE A 22 -6.47 12.55 17.18
C PHE A 22 -7.18 11.40 16.47
N GLN A 23 -8.45 11.14 16.82
CA GLN A 23 -9.23 10.11 16.14
C GLN A 23 -9.41 10.43 14.64
N ARG A 24 -9.71 11.69 14.31
CA ARG A 24 -9.88 12.13 12.92
C ARG A 24 -8.60 11.93 12.09
N LEU A 25 -7.43 12.23 12.66
CA LEU A 25 -6.13 12.03 12.00
C LEU A 25 -5.78 10.56 11.84
N ASP A 26 -6.08 9.73 12.84
CA ASP A 26 -5.87 8.27 12.79
C ASP A 26 -6.71 7.62 11.68
N GLU A 27 -8.00 7.96 11.59
CA GLU A 27 -8.88 7.45 10.53
C GLU A 27 -8.46 7.95 9.14
N GLN A 28 -7.95 9.18 9.02
CA GLN A 28 -7.39 9.68 7.76
C GLN A 28 -6.14 8.91 7.34
N ALA A 29 -5.25 8.59 8.28
CA ALA A 29 -4.06 7.80 8.00
C ALA A 29 -4.42 6.38 7.52
N LYS A 30 -5.38 5.73 8.20
CA LYS A 30 -5.91 4.43 7.78
C LYS A 30 -6.55 4.47 6.40
N ALA A 31 -7.37 5.47 6.12
CA ALA A 31 -8.02 5.63 4.81
C ALA A 31 -6.99 5.84 3.69
N ALA A 32 -5.99 6.71 3.92
CA ALA A 32 -4.91 6.93 2.95
C ALA A 32 -4.09 5.65 2.71
N TRP A 33 -3.83 4.87 3.76
CA TRP A 33 -3.13 3.60 3.63
C TRP A 33 -3.96 2.56 2.86
N SER A 34 -5.26 2.45 3.13
CA SER A 34 -6.15 1.59 2.34
C SER A 34 -6.13 1.97 0.86
N GLU A 35 -6.08 3.26 0.54
CA GLU A 35 -5.96 3.70 -0.86
C GLU A 35 -4.65 3.25 -1.51
N VAL A 36 -3.52 3.33 -0.78
CA VAL A 36 -2.24 2.79 -1.27
C VAL A 36 -2.35 1.29 -1.55
N LEU A 37 -2.99 0.51 -0.68
CA LEU A 37 -3.21 -0.92 -0.89
C LEU A 37 -4.10 -1.19 -2.10
N ASN A 38 -5.14 -0.40 -2.32
CA ASN A 38 -6.00 -0.50 -3.49
C ASN A 38 -5.20 -0.31 -4.79
N GLN A 39 -4.28 0.66 -4.82
CA GLN A 39 -3.44 0.90 -5.98
C GLN A 39 -2.47 -0.27 -6.25
N TYR A 40 -1.86 -0.84 -5.21
CA TYR A 40 -1.01 -2.03 -5.36
C TYR A 40 -1.80 -3.25 -5.84
N GLN A 41 -3.01 -3.44 -5.31
CA GLN A 41 -3.91 -4.51 -5.76
C GLN A 41 -4.26 -4.34 -7.25
N ARG A 42 -4.70 -3.14 -7.65
CA ARG A 42 -5.04 -2.84 -9.04
C ARG A 42 -3.85 -3.06 -9.98
N ARG A 43 -2.64 -2.67 -9.57
CA ARG A 43 -1.41 -2.95 -10.32
C ARG A 43 -1.24 -4.46 -10.52
N ALA A 44 -1.34 -5.26 -9.47
CA ALA A 44 -1.23 -6.71 -9.56
C ALA A 44 -2.35 -7.32 -10.43
N ASP A 45 -3.56 -6.79 -10.39
CA ASP A 45 -4.70 -7.26 -11.20
C ASP A 45 -4.54 -6.95 -12.69
N LEU A 46 -3.77 -5.92 -13.04
CA LEU A 46 -3.47 -5.58 -14.44
C LEU A 46 -2.32 -6.40 -15.03
N VAL A 47 -1.42 -6.97 -14.21
CA VAL A 47 -0.26 -7.74 -14.70
C VAL A 47 -0.66 -8.91 -15.63
N PRO A 48 -1.70 -9.72 -15.35
CA PRO A 48 -2.13 -10.78 -16.26
C PRO A 48 -2.50 -10.27 -17.65
N ASN A 49 -3.13 -9.09 -17.75
CA ASN A 49 -3.47 -8.47 -19.03
C ASN A 49 -2.21 -8.06 -19.80
N ILE A 50 -1.23 -7.44 -19.11
CA ILE A 50 0.07 -7.09 -19.70
C ILE A 50 0.78 -8.35 -20.22
N VAL A 51 0.83 -9.41 -19.41
CA VAL A 51 1.42 -10.71 -19.78
C VAL A 51 0.72 -11.31 -21.00
N ALA A 52 -0.61 -11.25 -21.08
CA ALA A 52 -1.37 -11.75 -22.22
C ALA A 52 -1.06 -10.97 -23.50
N THR A 53 -0.96 -9.64 -23.42
CA THR A 53 -0.58 -8.79 -24.57
C THR A 53 0.81 -9.12 -25.07
N VAL A 54 1.80 -9.22 -24.17
CA VAL A 54 3.19 -9.53 -24.56
C VAL A 54 3.34 -10.95 -25.09
N LYS A 55 2.58 -11.93 -24.57
CA LYS A 55 2.56 -13.31 -25.12
C LYS A 55 2.06 -13.38 -26.57
N GLY A 56 1.31 -12.39 -27.02
CA GLY A 56 0.86 -12.29 -28.42
C GLY A 56 1.99 -11.93 -29.39
N GLU A 57 3.12 -11.40 -28.89
CA GLU A 57 4.30 -11.12 -29.70
C GLU A 57 5.11 -12.40 -29.96
N ALA A 58 5.34 -12.70 -31.23
CA ALA A 58 5.86 -14.00 -31.67
C ALA A 58 7.33 -14.28 -31.27
N ALA A 59 8.08 -13.25 -30.84
CA ALA A 59 9.53 -13.33 -30.60
C ALA A 59 9.93 -13.05 -29.13
N PHE A 60 9.00 -13.13 -28.18
CA PHE A 60 9.27 -12.69 -26.81
C PHE A 60 10.07 -13.68 -25.94
N GLU A 61 10.91 -13.15 -25.05
CA GLU A 61 11.74 -13.91 -24.10
C GLU A 61 10.91 -14.53 -22.95
N GLN A 62 10.71 -15.86 -22.98
CA GLN A 62 9.89 -16.55 -21.96
C GLN A 62 10.39 -16.38 -20.52
N GLU A 63 11.71 -16.34 -20.31
CA GLU A 63 12.29 -16.15 -18.98
C GLU A 63 11.83 -14.83 -18.35
N THR A 64 11.79 -13.74 -19.13
CA THR A 64 11.35 -12.43 -18.64
C THR A 64 9.88 -12.44 -18.25
N LEU A 65 9.00 -13.11 -19.00
CA LEU A 65 7.59 -13.27 -18.59
C LEU A 65 7.42 -14.12 -17.33
N THR A 66 8.17 -15.22 -17.23
CA THR A 66 8.13 -16.08 -16.04
C THR A 66 8.50 -15.30 -14.78
N ARG A 67 9.58 -14.49 -14.85
CA ARG A 67 10.00 -13.62 -13.74
C ARG A 67 8.92 -12.61 -13.34
N VAL A 68 8.15 -12.07 -14.30
CA VAL A 68 7.04 -11.15 -14.01
C VAL A 68 5.90 -11.86 -13.31
N ILE A 69 5.55 -13.08 -13.75
CA ILE A 69 4.49 -13.89 -13.15
C ILE A 69 4.86 -14.27 -11.71
N GLU A 70 6.09 -14.71 -11.48
CA GLU A 70 6.60 -15.07 -10.16
C GLU A 70 6.65 -13.86 -9.22
N ALA A 71 7.19 -12.73 -9.69
CA ALA A 71 7.24 -11.51 -8.90
C ALA A 71 5.84 -11.00 -8.53
N ARG A 72 4.86 -11.13 -9.45
CA ARG A 72 3.46 -10.82 -9.16
C ARG A 72 2.92 -11.75 -8.07
N ALA A 73 3.12 -13.06 -8.22
CA ALA A 73 2.63 -14.04 -7.26
C ALA A 73 3.16 -13.73 -5.85
N LYS A 74 4.45 -13.43 -5.73
CA LYS A 74 5.10 -13.03 -4.48
C LYS A 74 4.58 -11.71 -3.92
N ALA A 75 4.36 -10.70 -4.77
CA ALA A 75 3.79 -9.43 -4.34
C ALA A 75 2.35 -9.58 -3.80
N THR A 76 1.56 -10.48 -4.38
CA THR A 76 0.16 -10.73 -3.96
C THR A 76 0.02 -11.72 -2.81
N SER A 77 1.05 -12.52 -2.52
CA SER A 77 0.99 -13.51 -1.43
C SER A 77 1.18 -12.89 -0.04
N ILE A 78 1.64 -11.64 0.03
CA ILE A 78 1.81 -10.93 1.29
C ILE A 78 0.47 -10.36 1.70
N GLN A 79 -0.12 -10.93 2.75
CA GLN A 79 -1.33 -10.40 3.34
C GLN A 79 -1.00 -9.12 4.13
N VAL A 80 -1.46 -7.97 3.63
CA VAL A 80 -1.24 -6.67 4.29
C VAL A 80 -2.52 -6.23 4.96
N THR A 81 -2.41 -5.80 6.21
CA THR A 81 -3.50 -5.17 6.96
C THR A 81 -3.11 -3.73 7.33
N PRO A 82 -4.04 -2.89 7.78
CA PRO A 82 -3.69 -1.55 8.27
C PRO A 82 -2.62 -1.56 9.37
N GLU A 83 -2.57 -2.63 10.17
CA GLU A 83 -1.61 -2.81 11.25
C GLU A 83 -0.21 -3.19 10.77
N THR A 84 -0.04 -3.57 9.49
CA THR A 84 1.29 -3.88 8.92
C THR A 84 2.24 -2.69 9.00
N LEU A 85 1.73 -1.46 9.04
CA LEU A 85 2.55 -0.25 9.24
C LEU A 85 3.22 -0.20 10.62
N ASN A 86 2.68 -0.91 11.61
CA ASN A 86 3.22 -0.96 12.96
C ASN A 86 4.28 -2.06 13.13
N ASP A 87 4.49 -2.91 12.12
CA ASP A 87 5.52 -3.94 12.09
C ASP A 87 6.55 -3.60 10.99
N PRO A 88 7.72 -3.04 11.37
CA PRO A 88 8.76 -2.67 10.41
C PRO A 88 9.23 -3.84 9.55
N ALA A 89 9.31 -5.06 10.10
CA ALA A 89 9.79 -6.23 9.38
C ALA A 89 8.74 -6.73 8.37
N ALA A 90 7.45 -6.68 8.73
CA ALA A 90 6.38 -6.99 7.78
C ALA A 90 6.30 -5.94 6.66
N PHE A 91 6.44 -4.66 7.01
CA PHE A 91 6.44 -3.57 6.03
C PHE A 91 7.64 -3.63 5.07
N GLU A 92 8.84 -3.98 5.57
CA GLU A 92 10.03 -4.18 4.74
C GLU A 92 9.83 -5.33 3.73
N LYS A 93 9.28 -6.47 4.18
CA LYS A 93 8.95 -7.59 3.29
C LYS A 93 7.95 -7.20 2.22
N PHE A 94 6.91 -6.45 2.59
CA PHE A 94 5.94 -5.93 1.64
C PHE A 94 6.61 -5.04 0.59
N GLN A 95 7.41 -4.06 1.02
CA GLN A 95 8.13 -3.16 0.11
C GLN A 95 9.09 -3.92 -0.82
N ALA A 96 9.83 -4.90 -0.29
CA ALA A 96 10.74 -5.71 -1.08
C ALA A 96 10.02 -6.46 -2.21
N ALA A 97 8.87 -7.08 -1.91
CA ALA A 97 8.08 -7.78 -2.91
C ALA A 97 7.48 -6.83 -3.97
N GLN A 98 7.00 -5.65 -3.54
CA GLN A 98 6.51 -4.62 -4.47
C GLN A 98 7.63 -4.09 -5.39
N GLY A 99 8.84 -3.93 -4.86
CA GLY A 99 10.03 -3.52 -5.59
C GLY A 99 10.47 -4.58 -6.61
N GLU A 100 10.43 -5.86 -6.24
CA GLU A 100 10.74 -6.96 -7.15
C GLU A 100 9.81 -7.01 -8.36
N LEU A 101 8.50 -6.86 -8.14
CA LEU A 101 7.53 -6.71 -9.24
C LEU A 101 7.84 -5.48 -10.11
N SER A 102 8.30 -4.37 -9.52
CA SER A 102 8.62 -3.15 -10.28
C SER A 102 9.83 -3.39 -11.17
N GLY A 103 10.87 -4.03 -10.63
CA GLY A 103 12.06 -4.40 -11.39
C GLY A 103 11.75 -5.40 -12.51
N ALA A 104 10.87 -6.38 -12.26
CA ALA A 104 10.46 -7.34 -13.28
C ALA A 104 9.69 -6.66 -14.44
N LEU A 105 8.75 -5.77 -14.12
CA LEU A 105 8.02 -4.98 -15.12
C LEU A 105 8.92 -4.02 -15.90
N SER A 106 9.93 -3.42 -15.25
CA SER A 106 10.91 -2.56 -15.92
C SER A 106 11.76 -3.34 -16.92
N ARG A 107 12.20 -4.56 -16.56
CA ARG A 107 12.90 -5.45 -17.51
C ARG A 107 12.00 -5.85 -18.67
N LEU A 108 10.74 -6.20 -18.38
CA LEU A 108 9.73 -6.50 -19.41
C LEU A 108 9.60 -5.35 -20.42
N MET A 109 9.55 -4.10 -19.94
CA MET A 109 9.48 -2.91 -20.79
C MET A 109 10.69 -2.80 -21.72
N VAL A 110 11.91 -2.94 -21.20
CA VAL A 110 13.13 -2.87 -22.02
C VAL A 110 13.16 -3.96 -23.09
N THR A 111 12.68 -5.17 -22.76
CA THR A 111 12.66 -6.28 -23.72
C THR A 111 11.60 -6.15 -24.82
N VAL A 112 10.49 -5.43 -24.58
CA VAL A 112 9.49 -5.18 -25.65
C VAL A 112 9.86 -4.00 -26.55
N GLU A 113 10.86 -3.20 -26.17
CA GLU A 113 11.37 -2.09 -26.97
C GLU A 113 12.48 -2.50 -27.96
N GLN A 114 13.01 -3.72 -27.86
CA GLN A 114 14.06 -4.26 -28.74
C GLN A 114 13.47 -4.90 -30.00
#